data_AF-A0A6J7ESQ8-F1
#
_entry.id   AF-A0A6J7ESQ8-F1
#
_cell.length_a   1.000
_cell.length_b   1.000
_cell.length_c   1.000
_cell.angle_alpha   90.00
_cell.angle_beta   90.00
_cell.angle_gamma   90.00
#
_symmetry.space_group_name_H-M   'P 1'
#
loop_
_entity.id
_entity.type
_entity.pdbx_description
1 polymer ?
#
loop_
_entity_poly.entity_id
_entity_poly.type
_entity_poly.pdbx_seq_one_letter_code
_entity_poly.pdbx_strand_id
1 'polypeptide(L)'
;MSTKTTFKRVALIAVASLGLGVLTSIAPANADIPELTHGIIVNTPETLEAAYTGDPVGSEVEVTQTSGAFNSVQITVDGVSVVTVSGATLSAAIGEPTAIEADKKSASQTADSDYTISTKTAGTITVKSFDAAGGDVDLTSPVTTLTITVTDAASLKVSAANSTSIIDSDAVDGTSTKDETVVGVGIGNEGEQVAEINVVINNGDGAGDPMNGETVTAVVSGAGLVQGGGVAARVATDETAGGGLASFSVQSDGTAGTGTITISVGKIVIGTEKVTFSGAPKTITATQNLKVAGADPLGTTDAPNADGSHNGAVTLTVKDKDGILVPNALDITNFGDSKYKIVGTSSDKTIFESMAKGDADISSNGDGTYEVVVNAVSTTSGKSASLTFTVVDVNDDDAVLATSSAVSFAVGGDEIAKLSLGFDKAVYAPGEKAKLVLTAKDSDGFAVADGTYQVFAADGDAFAGLSASFATTSAPFSYAAEEDPGDGTGTSFIGGVATSSMFAPLVGGPIVASGTLTTSGSLATALDGTDIEASSTVSTSGGTAAQITSLLKKINALTKLIAKIQKKLGIK
;
A
#
# COMPACT_ATOMS: atom_id res chain seq x y z
N MET A 1 15.20 -56.51 -28.85
CA MET A 1 15.29 -56.37 -30.31
C MET A 1 14.08 -55.60 -30.80
N SER A 2 14.28 -54.66 -31.74
CA SER A 2 13.25 -53.93 -32.51
C SER A 2 12.35 -52.95 -31.75
N THR A 3 12.10 -51.71 -32.17
CA THR A 3 12.59 -50.93 -33.33
C THR A 3 12.27 -49.45 -33.07
N LYS A 4 13.23 -48.57 -33.39
CA LYS A 4 13.05 -47.11 -33.47
C LYS A 4 12.10 -46.73 -34.62
N THR A 5 11.32 -45.68 -34.44
CA THR A 5 10.94 -44.79 -35.57
C THR A 5 10.94 -43.32 -35.11
N THR A 6 11.86 -42.56 -35.69
CA THR A 6 12.02 -41.11 -35.58
C THR A 6 11.21 -40.45 -36.69
N PHE A 7 10.28 -39.55 -36.37
CA PHE A 7 9.66 -38.67 -37.37
C PHE A 7 10.27 -37.27 -37.27
N LYS A 8 11.25 -37.00 -38.14
CA LYS A 8 11.61 -35.64 -38.56
C LYS A 8 10.61 -35.21 -39.64
N ARG A 9 9.93 -34.08 -39.45
CA ARG A 9 9.30 -33.33 -40.54
C ARG A 9 9.94 -31.97 -40.64
N VAL A 10 10.74 -31.85 -41.70
CA VAL A 10 11.14 -30.61 -42.37
C VAL A 10 9.94 -30.17 -43.21
N ALA A 11 9.54 -28.91 -43.08
CA ALA A 11 8.76 -28.16 -44.08
C ALA A 11 9.27 -26.72 -43.97
N LEU A 12 10.27 -26.33 -44.76
CA LEU A 12 10.18 -25.80 -46.12
C LEU A 12 9.18 -24.65 -46.28
N ILE A 13 9.80 -23.48 -46.48
CA ILE A 13 9.31 -22.14 -46.79
C ILE A 13 8.41 -22.13 -48.04
N ALA A 14 7.31 -21.37 -47.98
CA ALA A 14 6.65 -20.79 -49.13
C ALA A 14 6.28 -19.33 -48.82
N VAL A 15 7.02 -18.41 -49.45
CA VAL A 15 6.70 -16.98 -49.59
C VAL A 15 5.68 -16.85 -50.71
N ALA A 16 4.55 -16.16 -50.46
CA ALA A 16 3.85 -15.22 -51.35
C ALA A 16 2.34 -15.19 -51.07
N SER A 17 1.88 -14.15 -50.38
CA SER A 17 0.61 -13.49 -50.72
C SER A 17 0.62 -12.08 -50.14
N LEU A 18 1.19 -11.16 -50.93
CA LEU A 18 0.91 -9.73 -50.87
C LEU A 18 -0.56 -9.55 -51.28
N GLY A 19 -1.44 -9.37 -50.30
CA GLY A 19 -2.88 -9.16 -50.49
C GLY A 19 -3.31 -7.92 -49.75
N LEU A 20 -3.40 -6.82 -50.49
CA LEU A 20 -3.96 -5.54 -50.08
C LEU A 20 -5.40 -5.68 -49.60
N GLY A 21 -5.68 -5.07 -48.43
CA GLY A 21 -6.93 -4.37 -48.15
C GLY A 21 -8.12 -5.19 -47.70
N VAL A 22 -8.36 -5.22 -46.38
CA VAL A 22 -9.70 -4.95 -45.82
C VAL A 22 -9.54 -4.22 -44.49
N LEU A 23 -9.81 -2.92 -44.58
CA LEU A 23 -10.21 -1.94 -43.56
C LEU A 23 -10.69 -2.52 -42.21
N THR A 24 -10.02 -2.10 -41.14
CA THR A 24 -10.54 -2.14 -39.77
C THR A 24 -11.69 -1.15 -39.64
N SER A 25 -12.88 -1.63 -39.26
CA SER A 25 -13.96 -0.76 -38.78
C SER A 25 -13.65 -0.34 -37.34
N ILE A 26 -12.89 0.74 -37.21
CA ILE A 26 -12.82 1.49 -35.95
C ILE A 26 -14.11 2.30 -35.88
N ALA A 27 -14.98 1.97 -34.93
CA ALA A 27 -16.07 2.87 -34.56
C ALA A 27 -15.46 4.21 -34.14
N PRO A 28 -15.98 5.36 -34.57
CA PRO A 28 -15.48 6.64 -34.10
C PRO A 28 -15.78 6.73 -32.61
N ALA A 29 -14.75 6.59 -31.79
CA ALA A 29 -14.79 7.14 -30.45
C ALA A 29 -14.94 8.66 -30.63
N ASN A 30 -16.12 9.20 -30.31
CA ASN A 30 -16.25 10.62 -30.04
C ASN A 30 -15.49 10.90 -28.75
N ALA A 31 -14.16 11.03 -28.86
CA ALA A 31 -13.40 11.77 -27.87
C ALA A 31 -13.85 13.23 -28.02
N ASP A 32 -14.46 13.79 -26.98
CA ASP A 32 -14.52 15.25 -26.83
C ASP A 32 -13.07 15.73 -26.88
N ILE A 33 -12.68 16.31 -28.02
CA ILE A 33 -11.40 16.96 -28.17
C ILE A 33 -11.49 18.20 -27.28
N PRO A 34 -10.63 18.37 -26.26
CA PRO A 34 -10.58 19.61 -25.51
C PRO A 34 -10.36 20.75 -26.50
N GLU A 35 -11.35 21.64 -26.60
CA GLU A 35 -11.31 22.76 -27.51
C GLU A 35 -10.22 23.73 -27.02
N LEU A 36 -9.03 23.63 -27.63
CA LEU A 36 -7.92 24.54 -27.41
C LEU A 36 -8.36 25.94 -27.86
N THR A 37 -8.79 26.76 -26.91
CA THR A 37 -9.20 28.14 -27.17
C THR A 37 -7.96 29.01 -27.38
N HIS A 38 -7.82 29.57 -28.58
CA HIS A 38 -6.82 30.59 -28.84
C HIS A 38 -7.23 31.90 -28.15
N GLY A 39 -6.30 32.56 -27.49
CA GLY A 39 -6.51 33.93 -27.02
C GLY A 39 -6.59 34.89 -28.21
N ILE A 40 -7.69 35.65 -28.32
CA ILE A 40 -7.87 36.69 -29.33
C ILE A 40 -7.88 38.04 -28.62
N ILE A 41 -6.90 38.88 -28.92
CA ILE A 41 -6.87 40.29 -28.48
C ILE A 41 -7.16 41.16 -29.70
N VAL A 42 -8.21 41.96 -29.63
CA VAL A 42 -8.63 42.90 -30.68
C VAL A 42 -8.29 44.30 -30.22
N ASN A 43 -7.41 44.98 -30.96
CA ASN A 43 -7.07 46.38 -30.69
C ASN A 43 -7.76 47.26 -31.75
N THR A 44 -8.84 47.94 -31.36
CA THR A 44 -9.43 49.04 -32.14
C THR A 44 -8.71 50.34 -31.77
N PRO A 45 -8.19 51.11 -32.74
CA PRO A 45 -7.70 52.46 -32.45
C PRO A 45 -8.87 53.31 -31.90
N GLU A 46 -8.65 54.06 -30.81
CA GLU A 46 -9.61 55.08 -30.36
C GLU A 46 -9.96 56.02 -31.53
N THR A 47 -11.25 56.28 -31.68
CA THR A 47 -11.88 57.09 -32.73
C THR A 47 -11.09 58.36 -33.03
N LEU A 48 -10.51 58.43 -34.22
CA LEU A 48 -9.86 59.63 -34.75
C LEU A 48 -10.97 60.54 -35.33
N GLU A 49 -11.59 61.39 -34.50
CA GLU A 49 -12.44 62.49 -35.01
C GLU A 49 -11.55 63.50 -35.77
N ALA A 50 -11.39 63.28 -37.08
CA ALA A 50 -10.87 64.29 -37.99
C ALA A 50 -12.05 64.96 -38.69
N ALA A 51 -12.31 66.22 -38.32
CA ALA A 51 -13.34 67.06 -38.92
C ALA A 51 -13.14 67.21 -40.44
N TYR A 52 -13.91 66.45 -41.22
CA TYR A 52 -14.09 66.65 -42.65
C TYR A 52 -15.54 67.09 -42.90
N THR A 53 -15.75 68.39 -43.10
CA THR A 53 -17.08 68.96 -43.35
C THR A 53 -17.45 68.76 -44.81
N GLY A 54 -18.01 67.60 -45.14
CA GLY A 54 -18.56 67.31 -46.45
C GLY A 54 -19.09 65.89 -46.49
N ASP A 55 -20.18 65.64 -45.75
CA ASP A 55 -20.94 64.38 -45.61
C ASP A 55 -20.53 63.26 -46.59
N PRO A 56 -19.54 62.43 -46.25
CA PRO A 56 -19.45 61.07 -46.75
C PRO A 56 -19.96 60.12 -45.67
N VAL A 57 -20.70 59.11 -46.07
CA VAL A 57 -21.03 57.97 -45.22
C VAL A 57 -19.72 57.27 -44.86
N GLY A 58 -19.11 57.66 -43.73
CA GLY A 58 -17.79 57.17 -43.33
C GLY A 58 -17.87 55.71 -42.94
N SER A 59 -17.07 54.87 -43.60
CA SER A 59 -17.00 53.45 -43.29
C SER A 59 -16.22 53.19 -41.99
N GLU A 60 -16.94 52.90 -40.91
CA GLU A 60 -16.36 52.38 -39.66
C GLU A 60 -16.26 50.85 -39.72
N VAL A 61 -15.30 50.29 -38.96
CA VAL A 61 -15.14 48.84 -38.77
C VAL A 61 -15.34 48.52 -37.30
N GLU A 62 -16.44 47.88 -36.97
CA GLU A 62 -16.75 47.42 -35.60
C GLU A 62 -16.48 45.92 -35.47
N VAL A 63 -15.97 45.48 -34.31
CA VAL A 63 -15.83 44.06 -34.01
C VAL A 63 -17.05 43.59 -33.24
N THR A 64 -17.90 42.79 -33.89
CA THR A 64 -19.20 42.37 -33.35
C THR A 64 -19.14 41.06 -32.57
N GLN A 65 -18.13 40.21 -32.81
CA GLN A 65 -17.90 39.00 -32.01
C GLN A 65 -16.44 38.54 -32.06
N THR A 66 -15.89 38.17 -30.91
CA THR A 66 -14.65 37.36 -30.81
C THR A 66 -15.02 35.94 -30.36
N SER A 67 -14.90 34.95 -31.24
CA SER A 67 -15.12 33.55 -30.85
C SER A 67 -13.80 32.79 -30.81
N GLY A 68 -13.27 32.63 -29.59
CA GLY A 68 -12.09 31.80 -29.33
C GLY A 68 -12.32 30.31 -29.63
N ALA A 69 -13.57 29.84 -29.57
CA ALA A 69 -13.98 28.46 -29.90
C ALA A 69 -14.05 28.24 -31.43
N PHE A 70 -14.67 29.18 -32.16
CA PHE A 70 -14.88 29.04 -33.60
C PHE A 70 -13.68 29.44 -34.47
N ASN A 71 -12.55 29.83 -33.86
CA ASN A 71 -11.35 30.32 -34.54
C ASN A 71 -11.66 31.40 -35.58
N SER A 72 -12.51 32.36 -35.18
CA SER A 72 -12.90 33.48 -36.03
C SER A 72 -13.27 34.74 -35.27
N VAL A 73 -13.11 35.88 -35.93
CA VAL A 73 -13.61 37.20 -35.50
C VAL A 73 -14.65 37.68 -36.49
N GLN A 74 -15.81 38.12 -36.01
CA GLN A 74 -16.79 38.81 -36.84
C GLN A 74 -16.59 40.32 -36.74
N ILE A 75 -16.63 40.98 -37.89
CA ILE A 75 -16.58 42.43 -38.01
C ILE A 75 -17.77 42.90 -38.83
N THR A 76 -18.24 44.11 -38.54
CA THR A 76 -19.20 44.84 -39.36
C THR A 76 -18.45 46.02 -39.97
N VAL A 77 -18.63 46.22 -41.28
CA VAL A 77 -18.10 47.39 -41.98
C VAL A 77 -19.27 48.18 -42.50
N ASP A 78 -19.32 49.47 -42.19
CA ASP A 78 -20.44 50.33 -42.56
C ASP A 78 -20.19 51.03 -43.92
N GLY A 79 -21.26 51.32 -44.65
CA GLY A 79 -21.23 52.10 -45.89
C GLY A 79 -20.68 51.37 -47.12
N VAL A 80 -20.33 52.17 -48.15
CA VAL A 80 -19.76 51.68 -49.42
C VAL A 80 -18.25 51.58 -49.28
N SER A 81 -17.74 50.35 -49.24
CA SER A 81 -16.36 50.10 -48.81
C SER A 81 -15.67 49.01 -49.61
N VAL A 82 -14.33 49.07 -49.63
CA VAL A 82 -13.48 47.92 -49.93
C VAL A 82 -12.79 47.49 -48.65
N VAL A 83 -12.91 46.22 -48.30
CA VAL A 83 -12.26 45.61 -47.14
C VAL A 83 -11.11 44.75 -47.62
N THR A 84 -9.95 44.84 -46.97
CA THR A 84 -8.82 43.94 -47.21
C THR A 84 -8.33 43.31 -45.91
N VAL A 85 -7.90 42.05 -45.96
CA VAL A 85 -7.38 41.29 -44.83
C VAL A 85 -6.02 40.70 -45.19
N SER A 86 -5.02 41.00 -44.35
CA SER A 86 -3.72 40.33 -44.38
C SER A 86 -3.59 39.36 -43.22
N GLY A 87 -2.95 38.21 -43.45
CA GLY A 87 -2.74 37.17 -42.43
C GLY A 87 -3.89 36.17 -42.23
N ALA A 88 -5.09 36.43 -42.77
CA ALA A 88 -6.28 35.57 -42.63
C ALA A 88 -7.14 35.52 -43.89
N THR A 89 -8.20 34.69 -43.89
CA THR A 89 -9.21 34.67 -44.97
C THR A 89 -10.52 35.29 -44.49
N LEU A 90 -11.18 35.99 -45.40
CA LEU A 90 -12.49 36.59 -45.24
C LEU A 90 -13.60 35.64 -45.73
N SER A 91 -14.75 35.65 -45.07
CA SER A 91 -15.99 35.02 -45.55
C SER A 91 -17.19 35.86 -45.14
N ALA A 92 -18.22 35.92 -45.99
CA ALA A 92 -19.43 36.67 -45.72
C ALA A 92 -20.16 36.04 -44.53
N ALA A 93 -20.72 36.85 -43.63
CA ALA A 93 -21.73 36.37 -42.72
C ALA A 93 -22.99 35.98 -43.52
N ILE A 94 -23.80 35.10 -42.94
CA ILE A 94 -24.94 34.49 -43.63
C ILE A 94 -26.00 35.59 -43.89
N GLY A 95 -26.21 36.00 -45.15
CA GLY A 95 -27.41 36.78 -45.52
C GLY A 95 -27.26 37.91 -46.53
N GLU A 96 -26.07 38.42 -46.84
CA GLU A 96 -25.92 39.65 -47.65
C GLU A 96 -25.09 39.49 -48.93
N PRO A 97 -25.41 40.22 -50.03
CA PRO A 97 -24.74 40.11 -51.32
C PRO A 97 -23.44 40.91 -51.35
N THR A 98 -22.37 40.34 -50.81
CA THR A 98 -21.01 40.88 -50.96
C THR A 98 -20.22 40.11 -52.01
N ALA A 99 -19.53 40.84 -52.89
CA ALA A 99 -18.55 40.25 -53.79
C ALA A 99 -17.23 40.08 -53.02
N ILE A 100 -17.01 38.89 -52.47
CA ILE A 100 -15.70 38.49 -51.94
C ILE A 100 -14.85 38.01 -53.10
N GLU A 101 -13.65 38.56 -53.22
CA GLU A 101 -12.71 38.16 -54.25
C GLU A 101 -12.30 36.69 -54.10
N ALA A 102 -11.91 36.07 -55.22
CA ALA A 102 -11.60 34.64 -55.25
C ALA A 102 -10.45 34.24 -54.29
N ASP A 103 -9.55 35.18 -53.96
CA ASP A 103 -8.46 34.98 -53.01
C ASP A 103 -8.89 35.05 -51.54
N LYS A 104 -10.13 35.47 -51.27
CA LYS A 104 -10.70 35.69 -49.93
C LYS A 104 -9.87 36.65 -49.08
N LYS A 105 -9.16 37.59 -49.71
CA LYS A 105 -8.37 38.62 -49.02
C LYS A 105 -9.02 39.99 -49.14
N SER A 106 -9.98 40.16 -50.03
CA SER A 106 -10.73 41.40 -50.14
C SER A 106 -12.20 41.17 -50.45
N ALA A 107 -13.02 42.16 -50.10
CA ALA A 107 -14.42 42.24 -50.47
C ALA A 107 -14.79 43.67 -50.81
N SER A 108 -15.77 43.83 -51.71
CA SER A 108 -16.42 45.10 -51.98
C SER A 108 -17.89 45.01 -51.58
N GLN A 109 -18.38 46.08 -50.95
CA GLN A 109 -19.74 46.20 -50.47
C GLN A 109 -20.34 47.56 -50.89
N THR A 110 -21.65 47.57 -51.10
CA THR A 110 -22.42 48.78 -51.42
C THR A 110 -23.34 49.22 -50.30
N ALA A 111 -23.30 48.54 -49.15
CA ALA A 111 -24.06 48.79 -47.93
C ALA A 111 -23.32 48.12 -46.75
N ASP A 112 -23.79 48.35 -45.53
CA ASP A 112 -23.27 47.72 -44.31
C ASP A 112 -23.23 46.20 -44.47
N SER A 113 -22.14 45.56 -44.02
CA SER A 113 -21.93 44.13 -44.23
C SER A 113 -21.07 43.51 -43.14
N ASP A 114 -21.46 42.30 -42.73
CA ASP A 114 -20.76 41.50 -41.74
C ASP A 114 -19.79 40.52 -42.41
N TYR A 115 -18.57 40.47 -41.90
CA TYR A 115 -17.55 39.54 -42.33
C TYR A 115 -17.03 38.68 -41.18
N THR A 116 -16.78 37.43 -41.48
CA THR A 116 -16.05 36.51 -40.60
C THR A 116 -14.60 36.39 -41.09
N ILE A 117 -13.65 36.65 -40.19
CA ILE A 117 -12.22 36.54 -40.41
C ILE A 117 -11.71 35.30 -39.69
N SER A 118 -11.03 34.40 -40.40
CA SER A 118 -10.48 33.19 -39.78
C SER A 118 -9.20 33.49 -38.97
N THR A 119 -9.18 33.06 -37.72
CA THR A 119 -8.05 33.22 -36.79
C THR A 119 -7.39 31.88 -36.44
N LYS A 120 -7.33 30.94 -37.40
CA LYS A 120 -6.81 29.57 -37.18
C LYS A 120 -5.31 29.47 -36.95
N THR A 121 -4.56 30.53 -37.22
CA THR A 121 -3.11 30.55 -37.10
C THR A 121 -2.71 31.70 -36.21
N ALA A 122 -1.84 31.43 -35.24
CA ALA A 122 -1.27 32.47 -34.40
C ALA A 122 -0.51 33.51 -35.22
N GLY A 123 -0.54 34.75 -34.78
CA GLY A 123 0.07 35.88 -35.45
C GLY A 123 -0.83 37.11 -35.48
N THR A 124 -0.40 38.11 -36.24
CA THR A 124 -1.13 39.36 -36.40
C THR A 124 -1.89 39.35 -37.71
N ILE A 125 -3.20 39.58 -37.61
CA ILE A 125 -4.10 39.80 -38.73
C ILE A 125 -4.40 41.29 -38.80
N THR A 126 -4.29 41.88 -39.98
CA THR A 126 -4.61 43.29 -40.21
C THR A 126 -5.77 43.39 -41.16
N VAL A 127 -6.82 44.08 -40.74
CA VAL A 127 -7.98 44.42 -41.57
C VAL A 127 -7.93 45.90 -41.89
N LYS A 128 -8.16 46.26 -43.13
CA LYS A 128 -8.25 47.64 -43.58
C LYS A 128 -9.55 47.86 -44.34
N SER A 129 -10.27 48.94 -44.02
CA SER A 129 -11.38 49.45 -44.83
C SER A 129 -10.91 50.65 -45.66
N PHE A 130 -11.49 50.81 -46.84
CA PHE A 130 -11.25 51.93 -47.76
C PHE A 130 -12.59 52.46 -48.25
N ASP A 131 -12.74 53.78 -48.29
CA ASP A 131 -13.93 54.43 -48.84
C ASP A 131 -13.99 54.18 -50.36
N ALA A 132 -15.14 53.72 -50.84
CA ALA A 132 -15.40 53.49 -52.26
C ALA A 132 -16.49 54.41 -52.83
N ALA A 133 -16.91 55.43 -52.09
CA ALA A 133 -17.87 56.45 -52.51
C ALA A 133 -17.28 57.37 -53.60
N GLY A 134 -17.29 56.91 -54.86
CA GLY A 134 -16.83 57.72 -56.01
C GLY A 134 -16.37 56.94 -57.23
N GLY A 135 -16.26 55.61 -57.14
CA GLY A 135 -15.88 54.74 -58.26
C GLY A 135 -14.37 54.55 -58.45
N ASP A 136 -13.53 55.35 -57.80
CA ASP A 136 -12.09 55.14 -57.69
C ASP A 136 -11.72 54.95 -56.20
N VAL A 137 -11.04 53.85 -55.87
CA VAL A 137 -10.68 53.48 -54.48
C VAL A 137 -9.17 53.67 -54.29
N ASP A 138 -8.77 54.57 -53.40
CA ASP A 138 -7.36 54.72 -53.01
C ASP A 138 -6.98 53.66 -51.97
N LEU A 139 -6.35 52.58 -52.42
CA LEU A 139 -5.88 51.49 -51.56
C LEU A 139 -4.61 51.84 -50.75
N THR A 140 -4.09 53.07 -50.84
CA THR A 140 -2.88 53.49 -50.11
C THR A 140 -3.19 54.20 -48.79
N SER A 141 -4.41 54.69 -48.61
CA SER A 141 -4.86 55.41 -47.41
C SER A 141 -6.14 54.78 -46.82
N PRO A 142 -6.02 53.76 -45.95
CA PRO A 142 -7.19 53.13 -45.34
C PRO A 142 -7.92 54.09 -44.39
N VAL A 143 -9.25 54.00 -44.38
CA VAL A 143 -10.13 54.76 -43.49
C VAL A 143 -10.02 54.21 -42.07
N THR A 144 -10.04 52.89 -41.92
CA THR A 144 -9.82 52.21 -40.63
C THR A 144 -8.80 51.10 -40.80
N THR A 145 -7.94 50.92 -39.79
CA THR A 145 -7.05 49.76 -39.68
C THR A 145 -7.31 49.06 -38.35
N LEU A 146 -7.82 47.83 -38.41
CA LEU A 146 -8.03 46.96 -37.26
C LEU A 146 -6.90 45.93 -37.17
N THR A 147 -6.34 45.76 -35.99
CA THR A 147 -5.30 44.75 -35.72
C THR A 147 -5.84 43.68 -34.77
N ILE A 148 -5.92 42.44 -35.26
CA ILE A 148 -6.30 41.26 -34.48
C ILE A 148 -5.02 40.48 -34.16
N THR A 149 -4.74 40.29 -32.87
CA THR A 149 -3.62 39.45 -32.42
C THR A 149 -4.17 38.10 -31.97
N VAL A 150 -3.77 37.05 -32.69
CA VAL A 150 -4.07 35.66 -32.35
C VAL A 150 -2.85 35.10 -31.63
N THR A 151 -2.98 34.75 -30.35
CA THR A 151 -1.91 34.07 -29.62
C THR A 151 -1.96 32.58 -29.89
N ASP A 152 -0.81 31.90 -29.88
CA ASP A 152 -0.78 30.43 -29.91
C ASP A 152 -1.70 29.87 -28.81
N ALA A 153 -2.41 28.79 -29.11
CA ALA A 153 -3.10 28.03 -28.07
C ALA A 153 -2.06 27.62 -27.04
N ALA A 154 -2.36 27.80 -25.75
CA ALA A 154 -1.49 27.30 -24.70
C ALA A 154 -1.35 25.80 -24.91
N SER A 155 -0.13 25.32 -25.23
CA SER A 155 0.13 23.89 -25.25
C SER A 155 -0.12 23.39 -23.83
N LEU A 156 -1.09 22.49 -23.63
CA LEU A 156 -1.25 21.81 -22.36
C LEU A 156 0.08 21.14 -22.02
N LYS A 157 0.64 21.48 -20.86
CA LYS A 157 1.92 20.92 -20.41
C LYS A 157 1.65 19.97 -19.27
N VAL A 158 2.31 18.81 -19.34
CA VAL A 158 2.38 17.86 -18.23
C VAL A 158 2.84 18.57 -16.96
N SER A 159 2.13 18.31 -15.86
CA SER A 159 2.45 18.83 -14.53
C SER A 159 2.78 17.70 -13.58
N ALA A 160 4.04 17.61 -13.17
CA ALA A 160 4.46 16.66 -12.15
C ALA A 160 3.70 16.87 -10.83
N ALA A 161 3.34 18.11 -10.49
CA ALA A 161 2.64 18.43 -9.24
C ALA A 161 1.18 17.96 -9.21
N ASN A 162 0.56 17.83 -10.38
CA ASN A 162 -0.83 17.38 -10.52
C ASN A 162 -0.92 15.91 -10.95
N SER A 163 0.20 15.29 -11.32
CA SER A 163 0.29 13.90 -11.75
C SER A 163 0.67 13.00 -10.58
N THR A 164 0.36 11.71 -10.69
CA THR A 164 0.69 10.71 -9.67
C THR A 164 1.40 9.51 -10.28
N SER A 165 2.20 8.84 -9.46
CA SER A 165 2.79 7.53 -9.68
C SER A 165 2.60 6.79 -8.37
N ILE A 166 1.98 5.61 -8.42
CA ILE A 166 1.64 4.82 -7.23
C ILE A 166 2.04 3.38 -7.49
N ILE A 167 2.87 2.82 -6.62
CA ILE A 167 3.21 1.39 -6.65
C ILE A 167 2.33 0.56 -5.71
N ASP A 168 1.85 -0.57 -6.22
CA ASP A 168 0.97 -1.52 -5.53
C ASP A 168 1.54 -2.94 -5.63
N SER A 169 1.51 -3.70 -4.54
CA SER A 169 1.93 -5.10 -4.53
C SER A 169 0.86 -6.06 -5.05
N ASP A 170 -0.40 -5.64 -5.06
CA ASP A 170 -1.51 -6.40 -5.65
C ASP A 170 -1.63 -6.06 -7.14
N ALA A 171 -1.18 -6.99 -7.98
CA ALA A 171 -0.97 -6.83 -9.41
C ALA A 171 -2.21 -6.54 -10.29
N VAL A 172 -3.37 -6.10 -9.75
CA VAL A 172 -4.63 -6.15 -10.51
C VAL A 172 -5.62 -4.98 -10.31
N ASP A 173 -5.60 -4.18 -9.24
CA ASP A 173 -6.68 -3.21 -9.02
C ASP A 173 -6.13 -1.81 -8.70
N GLY A 174 -6.05 -0.95 -9.72
CA GLY A 174 -5.55 0.44 -9.67
C GLY A 174 -6.35 1.41 -8.78
N THR A 175 -6.81 0.95 -7.63
CA THR A 175 -7.58 1.65 -6.61
C THR A 175 -6.69 2.21 -5.48
N SER A 176 -5.43 1.77 -5.42
CA SER A 176 -4.46 2.27 -4.44
C SER A 176 -4.22 3.78 -4.57
N THR A 177 -4.23 4.45 -3.43
CA THR A 177 -4.05 5.92 -3.32
C THR A 177 -2.70 6.32 -2.73
N LYS A 178 -1.87 5.33 -2.38
CA LYS A 178 -0.56 5.49 -1.73
C LYS A 178 0.37 4.35 -2.12
N ASP A 179 1.67 4.62 -2.08
CA ASP A 179 2.70 3.61 -2.32
C ASP A 179 2.70 2.53 -1.24
N GLU A 180 2.80 1.29 -1.69
CA GLU A 180 3.03 0.13 -0.84
C GLU A 180 4.52 -0.18 -0.66
N THR A 181 4.85 -0.89 0.41
CA THR A 181 6.19 -1.44 0.58
C THR A 181 6.27 -2.77 -0.13
N VAL A 182 6.90 -2.78 -1.32
CA VAL A 182 7.03 -3.99 -2.13
C VAL A 182 8.33 -4.74 -1.84
N VAL A 183 8.20 -6.02 -1.50
CA VAL A 183 9.31 -6.97 -1.42
C VAL A 183 9.00 -8.18 -2.31
N GLY A 184 9.84 -8.42 -3.32
CA GLY A 184 9.73 -9.57 -4.22
C GLY A 184 10.91 -10.53 -4.09
N VAL A 185 10.79 -11.75 -4.60
CA VAL A 185 11.93 -12.68 -4.67
C VAL A 185 12.79 -12.33 -5.88
N GLY A 186 14.05 -11.95 -5.63
CA GLY A 186 15.00 -11.63 -6.70
C GLY A 186 15.49 -12.87 -7.43
N ILE A 187 16.09 -13.82 -6.71
CA ILE A 187 16.84 -14.91 -7.33
C ILE A 187 15.93 -16.05 -7.79
N GLY A 188 15.98 -16.37 -9.08
CA GLY A 188 15.37 -17.56 -9.70
C GLY A 188 13.92 -17.44 -10.12
N ASN A 189 13.36 -16.24 -10.01
CA ASN A 189 12.00 -15.88 -10.44
C ASN A 189 12.07 -14.83 -11.55
N GLU A 190 13.01 -14.98 -12.49
CA GLU A 190 13.21 -14.03 -13.59
C GLU A 190 11.92 -13.87 -14.42
N GLY A 191 11.42 -12.64 -14.52
CA GLY A 191 10.19 -12.33 -15.27
C GLY A 191 8.89 -12.46 -14.48
N GLU A 192 8.94 -12.89 -13.21
CA GLU A 192 7.75 -12.89 -12.34
C GLU A 192 7.39 -11.45 -11.94
N GLN A 193 6.11 -11.11 -12.04
CA GLN A 193 5.57 -9.82 -11.62
C GLN A 193 5.50 -9.77 -10.09
N VAL A 194 6.01 -8.68 -9.50
CA VAL A 194 6.06 -8.47 -8.05
C VAL A 194 5.28 -7.24 -7.59
N ALA A 195 4.89 -6.37 -8.54
CA ALA A 195 4.09 -5.17 -8.30
C ALA A 195 3.56 -4.60 -9.61
N GLU A 196 2.66 -3.63 -9.50
CA GLU A 196 2.22 -2.74 -10.58
C GLU A 196 2.41 -1.28 -10.17
N ILE A 197 2.78 -0.42 -11.13
CA ILE A 197 2.86 1.03 -10.96
C ILE A 197 1.80 1.66 -11.83
N ASN A 198 0.86 2.36 -11.21
CA ASN A 198 -0.18 3.13 -11.90
C ASN A 198 0.19 4.60 -11.92
N VAL A 199 0.19 5.20 -13.12
CA VAL A 199 0.63 6.57 -13.36
C VAL A 199 -0.51 7.37 -13.97
N VAL A 200 -0.92 8.46 -13.32
CA VAL A 200 -1.91 9.39 -13.87
C VAL A 200 -1.23 10.68 -14.25
N ILE A 201 -1.30 11.04 -15.52
CA ILE A 201 -0.70 12.26 -16.08
C ILE A 201 -1.77 13.33 -16.25
N ASN A 202 -1.56 14.46 -15.57
CA ASN A 202 -2.44 15.62 -15.63
C ASN A 202 -1.69 16.86 -16.12
N ASN A 203 -2.43 17.79 -16.71
CA ASN A 203 -1.90 19.07 -17.13
C ASN A 203 -1.67 20.02 -15.93
N GLY A 204 -0.98 21.14 -16.19
CA GLY A 204 -0.69 22.18 -15.19
C GLY A 204 -1.79 23.22 -14.96
N ASP A 205 -2.95 23.07 -15.58
CA ASP A 205 -4.03 24.05 -15.45
C ASP A 205 -4.78 23.86 -14.13
N GLY A 206 -5.57 24.87 -13.73
CA GLY A 206 -6.14 24.95 -12.37
C GLY A 206 -7.06 23.80 -11.96
N ALA A 207 -7.54 22.97 -12.91
CA ALA A 207 -8.31 21.77 -12.66
C ALA A 207 -7.49 20.46 -12.72
N GLY A 208 -6.28 20.49 -13.30
CA GLY A 208 -5.42 19.32 -13.47
C GLY A 208 -6.06 18.25 -14.35
N ASP A 209 -6.51 18.61 -15.55
CA ASP A 209 -7.22 17.67 -16.42
C ASP A 209 -6.28 16.56 -16.94
N PRO A 210 -6.80 15.33 -17.11
CA PRO A 210 -6.03 14.19 -17.59
C PRO A 210 -5.53 14.37 -19.03
N MET A 211 -4.28 13.95 -19.27
CA MET A 211 -3.62 14.00 -20.57
C MET A 211 -3.50 12.59 -21.15
N ASN A 212 -4.23 12.31 -22.23
CA ASN A 212 -4.18 11.04 -22.95
C ASN A 212 -3.18 11.13 -24.11
N GLY A 213 -2.59 10.00 -24.52
CA GLY A 213 -1.62 9.92 -25.61
C GLY A 213 -0.20 10.33 -25.24
N GLU A 214 0.07 10.58 -23.96
CA GLU A 214 1.39 10.94 -23.48
C GLU A 214 2.26 9.68 -23.32
N THR A 215 3.48 9.72 -23.86
CA THR A 215 4.45 8.63 -23.65
C THR A 215 5.09 8.74 -22.28
N VAL A 216 4.73 7.83 -21.39
CA VAL A 216 5.32 7.68 -20.06
C VAL A 216 6.51 6.71 -20.16
N THR A 217 7.63 7.06 -19.54
CA THR A 217 8.84 6.25 -19.49
C THR A 217 9.19 5.88 -18.06
N ALA A 218 9.36 4.58 -17.81
CA ALA A 218 9.87 4.02 -16.57
C ALA A 218 11.32 3.56 -16.75
N VAL A 219 12.22 3.96 -15.85
CA VAL A 219 13.64 3.58 -15.86
C VAL A 219 14.05 2.97 -14.54
N VAL A 220 14.59 1.75 -14.58
CA VAL A 220 15.06 1.01 -13.41
C VAL A 220 16.56 1.21 -13.21
N SER A 221 16.94 1.63 -12.02
CA SER A 221 18.31 1.57 -11.50
C SER A 221 18.37 0.58 -10.34
N GLY A 222 19.31 -0.38 -10.37
CA GLY A 222 19.39 -1.45 -9.36
C GLY A 222 18.76 -2.76 -9.84
N ALA A 223 18.14 -3.52 -8.94
CA ALA A 223 17.50 -4.80 -9.26
C ALA A 223 16.11 -4.60 -9.92
N GLY A 224 15.64 -5.61 -10.65
CA GLY A 224 14.33 -5.65 -11.29
C GLY A 224 14.24 -5.12 -12.72
N LEU A 225 13.07 -5.34 -13.33
CA LEU A 225 12.64 -4.92 -14.66
C LEU A 225 11.27 -4.24 -14.58
N VAL A 226 10.89 -3.51 -15.62
CA VAL A 226 9.55 -2.93 -15.81
C VAL A 226 9.00 -3.24 -17.19
N GLN A 227 7.67 -3.29 -17.32
CA GLN A 227 6.95 -3.53 -18.58
C GLN A 227 5.69 -2.66 -18.66
N GLY A 228 5.58 -1.82 -19.70
CA GLY A 228 4.39 -0.98 -19.97
C GLY A 228 3.42 -1.56 -21.00
N GLY A 229 3.94 -2.03 -22.16
CA GLY A 229 3.14 -2.76 -23.16
C GLY A 229 3.96 -3.72 -24.05
N GLY A 230 5.22 -3.93 -23.70
CA GLY A 230 6.22 -4.66 -24.49
C GLY A 230 6.86 -5.82 -23.73
N VAL A 231 8.16 -6.05 -23.90
CA VAL A 231 8.93 -7.02 -23.10
C VAL A 231 9.49 -6.31 -21.87
N ALA A 232 9.55 -7.00 -20.73
CA ALA A 232 10.15 -6.45 -19.52
C ALA A 232 11.63 -6.09 -19.74
N ALA A 233 12.01 -4.88 -19.33
CA ALA A 233 13.35 -4.33 -19.50
C ALA A 233 13.69 -3.31 -18.42
N ARG A 234 14.94 -2.82 -18.40
CA ARG A 234 15.34 -1.73 -17.49
C ARG A 234 14.77 -0.37 -17.89
N VAL A 235 14.27 -0.26 -19.12
CA VAL A 235 13.56 0.92 -19.62
C VAL A 235 12.34 0.42 -20.35
N ALA A 236 11.16 0.87 -19.95
CA ALA A 236 9.91 0.60 -20.63
C ALA A 236 9.14 1.90 -20.85
N THR A 237 8.29 1.88 -21.87
CA THR A 237 7.35 2.96 -22.14
C THR A 237 5.94 2.41 -22.19
N ASP A 238 5.00 3.24 -21.79
CA ASP A 238 3.57 3.05 -22.01
C ASP A 238 2.95 4.38 -22.46
N GLU A 239 1.78 4.34 -23.07
CA GLU A 239 1.06 5.53 -23.54
C GLU A 239 -0.19 5.73 -22.69
N THR A 240 -0.43 6.96 -22.22
CA THR A 240 -1.60 7.22 -21.38
C THR A 240 -2.90 6.99 -22.15
N ALA A 241 -3.76 6.12 -21.60
CA ALA A 241 -5.10 5.87 -22.09
C ALA A 241 -6.11 6.84 -21.44
N GLY A 242 -7.40 6.53 -21.52
CA GLY A 242 -8.47 7.37 -20.95
C GLY A 242 -8.24 7.67 -19.47
N GLY A 243 -8.43 8.94 -19.09
CA GLY A 243 -8.17 9.42 -17.73
C GLY A 243 -6.69 9.69 -17.44
N GLY A 244 -5.84 9.74 -18.47
CA GLY A 244 -4.41 10.03 -18.33
C GLY A 244 -3.62 8.88 -17.71
N LEU A 245 -4.16 7.66 -17.70
CA LEU A 245 -3.60 6.50 -17.01
C LEU A 245 -2.61 5.74 -17.90
N ALA A 246 -1.42 5.44 -17.37
CA ALA A 246 -0.48 4.46 -17.89
C ALA A 246 -0.07 3.50 -16.76
N SER A 247 0.26 2.25 -17.09
CA SER A 247 0.56 1.23 -16.08
C SER A 247 1.86 0.48 -16.42
N PHE A 248 2.62 0.12 -15.39
CA PHE A 248 3.85 -0.66 -15.54
C PHE A 248 3.84 -1.84 -14.58
N SER A 249 3.96 -3.07 -15.07
CA SER A 249 4.29 -4.20 -14.21
C SER A 249 5.77 -4.16 -13.84
N VAL A 250 6.08 -4.41 -12.56
CA VAL A 250 7.44 -4.55 -12.07
C VAL A 250 7.75 -6.03 -11.93
N GLN A 251 8.89 -6.46 -12.47
CA GLN A 251 9.28 -7.86 -12.50
C GLN A 251 10.67 -8.07 -11.90
N SER A 252 10.94 -9.28 -11.43
CA SER A 252 12.27 -9.67 -10.98
C SER A 252 13.23 -9.87 -12.16
N ASP A 253 14.48 -9.40 -12.01
CA ASP A 253 15.56 -9.61 -12.99
C ASP A 253 16.54 -10.73 -12.59
N GLY A 254 16.17 -11.56 -11.61
CA GLY A 254 17.05 -12.61 -11.10
C GLY A 254 18.06 -12.13 -10.05
N THR A 255 18.12 -10.82 -9.76
CA THR A 255 19.09 -10.23 -8.84
C THR A 255 18.45 -9.73 -7.55
N ALA A 256 19.25 -9.70 -6.48
CA ALA A 256 18.85 -9.17 -5.19
C ALA A 256 19.24 -7.70 -5.03
N GLY A 257 18.51 -6.97 -4.18
CA GLY A 257 18.76 -5.58 -3.84
C GLY A 257 17.58 -4.68 -4.16
N THR A 258 17.76 -3.38 -4.01
CA THR A 258 16.70 -2.40 -4.26
C THR A 258 16.73 -1.94 -5.72
N GLY A 259 15.60 -2.06 -6.40
CA GLY A 259 15.28 -1.36 -7.63
C GLY A 259 14.68 0.01 -7.32
N THR A 260 15.19 1.05 -7.97
CA THR A 260 14.60 2.39 -7.96
C THR A 260 14.08 2.67 -9.37
N ILE A 261 12.80 2.98 -9.49
CA ILE A 261 12.09 3.12 -10.77
C ILE A 261 11.69 4.58 -10.92
N THR A 262 12.32 5.29 -11.84
CA THR A 262 11.99 6.69 -12.12
C THR A 262 10.97 6.76 -13.26
N ILE A 263 9.83 7.39 -12.99
CA ILE A 263 8.74 7.60 -13.95
C ILE A 263 8.82 9.02 -14.50
N SER A 264 8.73 9.17 -15.82
CA SER A 264 8.86 10.47 -16.48
C SER A 264 8.03 10.60 -17.76
N VAL A 265 7.66 11.83 -18.11
CA VAL A 265 7.16 12.20 -19.45
C VAL A 265 8.15 13.20 -20.06
N GLY A 266 8.81 12.79 -21.14
CA GLY A 266 9.93 13.54 -21.71
C GLY A 266 11.07 13.76 -20.72
N LYS A 267 11.20 14.99 -20.20
CA LYS A 267 12.22 15.36 -19.18
C LYS A 267 11.63 15.62 -17.80
N ILE A 268 10.32 15.55 -17.66
CA ILE A 268 9.60 15.85 -16.43
C ILE A 268 9.49 14.54 -15.64
N VAL A 269 10.10 14.49 -14.45
CA VAL A 269 9.95 13.36 -13.53
C VAL A 269 8.61 13.49 -12.83
N ILE A 270 7.81 12.43 -12.89
CA ILE A 270 6.50 12.34 -12.25
C ILE A 270 6.65 11.77 -10.84
N GLY A 271 7.37 10.66 -10.72
CA GLY A 271 7.54 9.94 -9.47
C GLY A 271 8.78 9.07 -9.46
N THR A 272 9.07 8.49 -8.30
CA THR A 272 10.14 7.50 -8.15
C THR A 272 9.72 6.44 -7.16
N GLU A 273 9.57 5.22 -7.66
CA GLU A 273 9.15 4.06 -6.88
C GLU A 273 10.33 3.19 -6.47
N LYS A 274 10.12 2.38 -5.43
CA LYS A 274 11.12 1.45 -4.94
C LYS A 274 10.55 0.06 -4.74
N VAL A 275 11.29 -0.93 -5.20
CA VAL A 275 11.02 -2.34 -4.95
C VAL A 275 12.28 -2.97 -4.39
N THR A 276 12.14 -3.82 -3.37
CA THR A 276 13.27 -4.57 -2.84
C THR A 276 13.16 -6.04 -3.24
N PHE A 277 14.18 -6.56 -3.90
CA PHE A 277 14.27 -7.95 -4.30
C PHE A 277 15.15 -8.72 -3.31
N SER A 278 14.59 -9.74 -2.67
CA SER A 278 15.34 -10.56 -1.72
C SER A 278 16.34 -11.47 -2.44
N GLY A 279 17.49 -11.69 -1.79
CA GLY A 279 18.45 -12.71 -2.20
C GLY A 279 18.06 -14.12 -1.79
N ALA A 280 19.02 -15.04 -1.92
CA ALA A 280 18.86 -16.40 -1.43
C ALA A 280 18.74 -16.40 0.10
N PRO A 281 17.87 -17.25 0.67
CA PRO A 281 17.78 -17.48 2.11
C PRO A 281 19.15 -17.69 2.73
N LYS A 282 19.39 -17.01 3.86
CA LYS A 282 20.62 -17.15 4.64
C LYS A 282 20.36 -17.46 6.10
N THR A 283 19.27 -16.94 6.65
CA THR A 283 18.84 -17.22 8.00
C THR A 283 17.38 -17.65 8.00
N ILE A 284 17.08 -18.58 8.90
CA ILE A 284 15.73 -18.93 9.28
C ILE A 284 15.68 -18.91 10.81
N THR A 285 14.80 -18.10 11.36
CA THR A 285 14.54 -18.02 12.80
C THR A 285 13.24 -18.72 13.08
N ALA A 286 13.25 -19.65 14.04
CA ALA A 286 12.05 -20.32 14.52
C ALA A 286 11.65 -19.76 15.89
N THR A 287 10.46 -19.17 15.97
CA THR A 287 9.86 -18.66 17.21
C THR A 287 8.78 -19.63 17.65
N GLN A 288 9.00 -20.29 18.78
CA GLN A 288 8.04 -21.25 19.32
C GLN A 288 6.89 -20.52 20.03
N ASN A 289 5.67 -20.74 19.54
CA ASN A 289 4.46 -20.18 20.12
C ASN A 289 3.79 -21.19 21.06
N LEU A 290 3.74 -22.46 20.65
CA LEU A 290 3.17 -23.59 21.40
C LEU A 290 4.23 -24.66 21.70
N LYS A 291 4.02 -25.47 22.74
CA LYS A 291 5.04 -26.31 23.38
C LYS A 291 4.62 -27.75 23.64
N VAL A 292 3.36 -27.99 24.00
CA VAL A 292 2.91 -29.32 24.44
C VAL A 292 1.75 -29.77 23.57
N ALA A 293 1.96 -30.83 22.77
CA ALA A 293 0.94 -31.37 21.88
C ALA A 293 0.02 -32.34 22.62
N GLY A 294 -1.26 -32.31 22.26
CA GLY A 294 -2.26 -33.31 22.66
C GLY A 294 -2.47 -34.35 21.57
N ALA A 295 -3.66 -34.93 21.52
CA ALA A 295 -4.07 -35.80 20.43
C ALA A 295 -4.26 -35.04 19.10
N ASP A 296 -4.69 -33.78 19.19
CA ASP A 296 -4.91 -32.92 18.03
C ASP A 296 -3.64 -32.15 17.63
N PRO A 297 -3.49 -31.78 16.34
CA PRO A 297 -2.33 -31.04 15.88
C PRO A 297 -2.19 -29.67 16.56
N LEU A 298 -0.96 -29.29 16.91
CA LEU A 298 -0.69 -27.97 17.48
C LEU A 298 -0.66 -26.89 16.41
N GLY A 299 -1.32 -25.76 16.68
CA GLY A 299 -1.25 -24.57 15.84
C GLY A 299 -2.24 -24.56 14.67
N THR A 300 -3.28 -25.40 14.73
CA THR A 300 -4.41 -25.34 13.80
C THR A 300 -5.31 -24.13 14.08
N THR A 301 -6.14 -23.78 13.10
CA THR A 301 -7.06 -22.63 13.11
C THR A 301 -8.01 -22.55 14.30
N ASP A 302 -8.24 -23.67 15.00
CA ASP A 302 -9.25 -23.78 16.05
C ASP A 302 -8.68 -23.60 17.47
N ALA A 303 -7.37 -23.35 17.61
CA ALA A 303 -6.74 -23.04 18.89
C ALA A 303 -6.68 -21.51 19.10
N PRO A 304 -7.54 -20.92 19.95
CA PRO A 304 -7.59 -19.47 20.11
C PRO A 304 -6.36 -18.96 20.85
N ASN A 305 -5.54 -18.15 20.17
CA ASN A 305 -4.75 -17.13 20.85
C ASN A 305 -5.63 -15.91 21.10
N ALA A 306 -5.45 -15.28 22.27
CA ALA A 306 -6.30 -14.21 22.79
C ALA A 306 -6.31 -12.88 21.98
N ASP A 307 -5.70 -12.83 20.78
CA ASP A 307 -5.63 -11.64 19.93
C ASP A 307 -6.30 -11.82 18.55
N GLY A 308 -6.90 -12.98 18.24
CA GLY A 308 -7.53 -13.25 16.95
C GLY A 308 -6.55 -13.33 15.78
N SER A 309 -5.23 -13.35 16.02
CA SER A 309 -4.20 -13.60 15.01
C SER A 309 -3.82 -15.09 15.04
N HIS A 310 -4.03 -15.75 13.91
CA HIS A 310 -3.62 -17.13 13.69
C HIS A 310 -2.11 -17.26 13.92
N ASN A 311 -1.69 -18.05 14.92
CA ASN A 311 -0.28 -18.34 15.15
C ASN A 311 -0.13 -19.86 15.14
N GLY A 312 0.60 -20.39 14.15
CA GLY A 312 1.03 -21.78 14.17
C GLY A 312 1.84 -22.08 15.44
N ALA A 313 2.09 -23.35 15.71
CA ALA A 313 2.93 -23.78 16.83
C ALA A 313 4.34 -23.17 16.77
N VAL A 314 4.82 -22.88 15.56
CA VAL A 314 6.06 -22.13 15.30
C VAL A 314 5.82 -21.09 14.22
N THR A 315 6.26 -19.85 14.46
CA THR A 315 6.44 -18.85 13.41
C THR A 315 7.88 -18.89 12.91
N LEU A 316 8.06 -19.08 11.61
CA LEU A 316 9.36 -19.03 10.94
C LEU A 316 9.54 -17.68 10.26
N THR A 317 10.72 -17.10 10.37
CA THR A 317 11.10 -15.90 9.61
C THR A 317 12.33 -16.19 8.78
N VAL A 318 12.22 -16.06 7.46
CA VAL A 318 13.32 -16.32 6.52
C VAL A 318 13.87 -15.01 6.00
N LYS A 319 15.19 -14.83 6.10
CA LYS A 319 15.89 -13.64 5.60
C LYS A 319 17.07 -14.01 4.74
N ASP A 320 17.39 -13.14 3.79
CA ASP A 320 18.62 -13.22 3.01
C ASP A 320 19.84 -12.71 3.80
N LYS A 321 21.00 -12.64 3.13
CA LYS A 321 22.25 -12.17 3.73
C LYS A 321 22.24 -10.70 4.15
N ASP A 322 21.36 -9.88 3.57
CA ASP A 322 21.26 -8.45 3.85
C ASP A 322 20.15 -8.16 4.88
N GLY A 323 19.45 -9.20 5.34
CA GLY A 323 18.39 -9.12 6.33
C GLY A 323 17.00 -8.82 5.75
N ILE A 324 16.85 -8.85 4.43
CA ILE A 324 15.58 -8.68 3.72
C ILE A 324 14.78 -9.98 3.87
N LEU A 325 13.48 -9.87 4.12
CA LEU A 325 12.58 -11.02 4.18
C LEU A 325 12.52 -11.71 2.81
N VAL A 326 12.49 -13.04 2.81
CA VAL A 326 12.36 -13.83 1.56
C VAL A 326 10.90 -14.31 1.47
N PRO A 327 10.03 -13.57 0.74
CA PRO A 327 8.64 -13.95 0.57
C PRO A 327 8.49 -15.23 -0.24
N ASN A 328 7.34 -15.88 -0.11
CA ASN A 328 6.91 -16.99 -0.96
C ASN A 328 7.94 -18.12 -1.17
N ALA A 329 8.82 -18.37 -0.19
CA ALA A 329 9.71 -19.54 -0.16
C ALA A 329 8.94 -20.86 0.05
N LEU A 330 7.61 -20.83 0.03
CA LEU A 330 6.79 -22.03 0.15
C LEU A 330 5.73 -22.18 -0.91
N ASP A 331 5.31 -21.18 -1.69
CA ASP A 331 4.03 -21.20 -2.43
C ASP A 331 3.65 -22.61 -2.92
N ILE A 332 2.75 -23.22 -2.15
CA ILE A 332 2.33 -24.62 -2.25
C ILE A 332 1.21 -24.74 -3.29
N THR A 333 0.54 -23.64 -3.62
CA THR A 333 -0.72 -23.66 -4.36
C THR A 333 -0.54 -23.70 -5.87
N ASN A 334 0.61 -23.24 -6.37
CA ASN A 334 1.05 -23.44 -7.75
C ASN A 334 2.33 -24.28 -7.74
N PHE A 335 2.19 -25.57 -8.08
CA PHE A 335 3.24 -26.61 -8.13
C PHE A 335 4.40 -26.33 -9.13
N GLY A 336 4.90 -25.09 -9.26
CA GLY A 336 5.87 -24.68 -10.25
C GLY A 336 7.01 -23.79 -9.76
N ASP A 337 6.76 -22.71 -9.01
CA ASP A 337 7.60 -21.51 -9.24
C ASP A 337 8.34 -20.94 -8.02
N SER A 338 8.20 -21.51 -6.80
CA SER A 338 9.08 -21.10 -5.69
C SER A 338 10.43 -21.83 -5.75
N LYS A 339 11.52 -21.08 -5.95
CA LYS A 339 12.88 -21.62 -5.95
C LYS A 339 13.29 -22.33 -4.64
N TYR A 340 12.73 -21.90 -3.52
CA TYR A 340 13.07 -22.42 -2.19
C TYR A 340 11.89 -23.16 -1.57
N LYS A 341 12.18 -24.10 -0.66
CA LYS A 341 11.19 -24.78 0.19
C LYS A 341 11.71 -24.91 1.63
N ILE A 342 10.80 -25.03 2.59
CA ILE A 342 11.11 -25.33 4.00
C ILE A 342 10.81 -26.80 4.28
N VAL A 343 11.69 -27.45 5.04
CA VAL A 343 11.57 -28.84 5.51
C VAL A 343 11.70 -28.83 7.03
N GLY A 344 10.81 -29.55 7.71
CA GLY A 344 10.85 -29.75 9.17
C GLY A 344 11.40 -31.13 9.50
N THR A 345 12.53 -31.23 10.18
CA THR A 345 13.12 -32.52 10.58
C THR A 345 12.92 -32.75 12.07
N SER A 346 12.20 -33.82 12.40
CA SER A 346 12.03 -34.29 13.78
C SER A 346 13.25 -35.10 14.24
N SER A 347 13.69 -34.86 15.47
CA SER A 347 14.72 -35.66 16.13
C SER A 347 14.25 -37.08 16.47
N ASP A 348 12.92 -37.29 16.57
CA ASP A 348 12.30 -38.60 16.81
C ASP A 348 10.94 -38.67 16.12
N LYS A 349 10.90 -39.35 14.96
CA LYS A 349 9.70 -39.53 14.13
C LYS A 349 8.62 -40.39 14.78
N THR A 350 8.92 -41.06 15.89
CA THR A 350 7.92 -41.81 16.68
C THR A 350 7.16 -40.91 17.65
N ILE A 351 7.63 -39.68 17.87
CA ILE A 351 7.02 -38.69 18.76
C ILE A 351 6.36 -37.57 17.96
N PHE A 352 7.07 -36.97 17.00
CA PHE A 352 6.56 -35.91 16.11
C PHE A 352 6.90 -36.19 14.66
N GLU A 353 5.98 -35.86 13.76
CA GLU A 353 6.19 -36.02 12.32
C GLU A 353 7.30 -35.10 11.80
N SER A 354 7.92 -35.48 10.69
CA SER A 354 8.78 -34.58 9.92
C SER A 354 7.99 -34.04 8.74
N MET A 355 8.18 -32.77 8.43
CA MET A 355 7.47 -32.07 7.35
C MET A 355 8.29 -32.14 6.07
N ALA A 356 7.68 -32.58 4.98
CA ALA A 356 8.33 -32.65 3.68
C ALA A 356 8.41 -31.27 3.01
N LYS A 357 9.03 -31.21 1.82
CA LYS A 357 8.99 -29.99 1.00
C LYS A 357 7.55 -29.72 0.56
N GLY A 358 7.05 -28.50 0.82
CA GLY A 358 5.68 -28.13 0.45
C GLY A 358 4.61 -28.83 1.29
N ASP A 359 4.96 -29.21 2.52
CA ASP A 359 4.00 -29.76 3.47
C ASP A 359 2.90 -28.74 3.78
N ALA A 360 1.65 -29.21 3.85
CA ALA A 360 0.50 -28.35 4.16
C ALA A 360 0.56 -27.81 5.60
N ASP A 361 1.32 -28.48 6.46
CA ASP A 361 1.59 -28.04 7.83
C ASP A 361 2.52 -26.82 7.91
N ILE A 362 3.06 -26.33 6.80
CA ILE A 362 3.81 -25.07 6.77
C ILE A 362 3.16 -24.12 5.76
N SER A 363 2.47 -23.09 6.27
CA SER A 363 1.79 -22.08 5.46
C SER A 363 2.61 -20.79 5.37
N SER A 364 2.49 -20.06 4.26
CA SER A 364 3.14 -18.76 4.09
C SER A 364 2.16 -17.62 4.33
N ASN A 365 2.63 -16.58 5.00
CA ASN A 365 1.90 -15.32 5.13
C ASN A 365 2.20 -14.33 3.98
N GLY A 366 2.95 -14.76 2.96
CA GLY A 366 3.31 -13.94 1.79
C GLY A 366 4.46 -12.96 2.01
N ASP A 367 4.77 -12.60 3.25
CA ASP A 367 5.76 -11.56 3.62
C ASP A 367 7.16 -12.11 3.98
N GLY A 368 7.36 -13.42 3.87
CA GLY A 368 8.58 -14.10 4.30
C GLY A 368 8.53 -14.61 5.74
N THR A 369 7.34 -14.55 6.36
CA THR A 369 6.97 -15.34 7.54
C THR A 369 6.11 -16.54 7.16
N TYR A 370 6.20 -17.58 7.98
CA TYR A 370 5.52 -18.86 7.77
C TYR A 370 5.03 -19.41 9.10
N GLU A 371 3.84 -19.99 9.11
CA GLU A 371 3.26 -20.63 10.29
C GLU A 371 3.34 -22.15 10.16
N VAL A 372 3.66 -22.81 11.26
CA VAL A 372 3.88 -24.26 11.30
C VAL A 372 2.87 -24.93 12.21
N VAL A 373 2.15 -25.91 11.69
CA VAL A 373 1.38 -26.89 12.45
C VAL A 373 2.31 -28.03 12.87
N VAL A 374 2.16 -28.53 14.10
CA VAL A 374 2.99 -29.63 14.63
C VAL A 374 2.13 -30.83 14.99
N ASN A 375 2.35 -31.94 14.29
CA ASN A 375 1.64 -33.19 14.45
C ASN A 375 2.39 -34.16 15.39
N ALA A 376 1.75 -34.52 16.50
CA ALA A 376 2.23 -35.58 17.39
C ALA A 376 1.87 -36.96 16.82
N VAL A 377 2.85 -37.86 16.78
CA VAL A 377 2.66 -39.28 16.44
C VAL A 377 2.38 -40.11 17.70
N SER A 378 2.98 -39.71 18.82
CA SER A 378 2.79 -40.34 20.12
C SER A 378 1.67 -39.66 20.88
N THR A 379 0.78 -40.45 21.48
CA THR A 379 -0.22 -39.98 22.46
C THR A 379 0.22 -40.19 23.91
N THR A 380 1.44 -40.71 24.14
CA THR A 380 1.97 -40.94 25.48
C THR A 380 2.52 -39.65 26.08
N SER A 381 1.94 -39.21 27.19
CA SER A 381 2.38 -38.02 27.91
C SER A 381 3.84 -38.13 28.39
N GLY A 382 4.53 -36.98 28.44
CA GLY A 382 5.90 -36.84 28.90
C GLY A 382 6.96 -37.20 27.86
N LYS A 383 6.56 -37.68 26.67
CA LYS A 383 7.45 -37.80 25.52
C LYS A 383 7.82 -36.43 24.98
N SER A 384 9.02 -36.31 24.43
CA SER A 384 9.50 -35.06 23.84
C SER A 384 10.48 -35.32 22.71
N ALA A 385 10.47 -34.42 21.74
CA ALA A 385 11.42 -34.39 20.63
C ALA A 385 11.50 -32.95 20.10
N SER A 386 12.49 -32.69 19.26
CA SER A 386 12.72 -31.38 18.70
C SER A 386 12.53 -31.38 17.19
N LEU A 387 12.04 -30.26 16.66
CA LEU A 387 11.99 -29.97 15.23
C LEU A 387 13.09 -28.97 14.87
N THR A 388 13.73 -29.20 13.73
CA THR A 388 14.65 -28.27 13.09
C THR A 388 14.12 -27.93 11.71
N PHE A 389 14.12 -26.65 11.36
CA PHE A 389 13.58 -26.19 10.09
C PHE A 389 14.72 -25.78 9.18
N THR A 390 14.73 -26.31 7.96
CA THR A 390 15.76 -26.04 6.96
C THR A 390 15.14 -25.44 5.71
N VAL A 391 15.77 -24.39 5.19
CA VAL A 391 15.46 -23.86 3.86
C VAL A 391 16.40 -24.54 2.86
N VAL A 392 15.82 -25.11 1.82
CA VAL A 392 16.52 -25.86 0.77
C VAL A 392 16.13 -25.32 -0.61
N ASP A 393 17.00 -25.51 -1.60
CA ASP A 393 16.65 -25.29 -3.00
C ASP A 393 15.67 -26.40 -3.46
N VAL A 394 14.68 -26.04 -4.27
CA VAL A 394 13.70 -27.00 -4.81
C VAL A 394 14.33 -27.97 -5.81
N ASN A 395 15.39 -27.53 -6.51
CA ASN A 395 16.06 -28.30 -7.56
C ASN A 395 17.28 -29.09 -7.06
N ASP A 396 17.70 -28.87 -5.81
CA ASP A 396 18.83 -29.55 -5.18
C ASP A 396 18.54 -29.78 -3.69
N ASP A 397 18.07 -30.98 -3.37
CA ASP A 397 17.71 -31.38 -2.00
C ASP A 397 18.91 -31.32 -1.02
N ASP A 398 20.14 -31.43 -1.53
CA ASP A 398 21.36 -31.38 -0.73
C ASP A 398 21.83 -29.93 -0.47
N ALA A 399 21.28 -28.96 -1.20
CA ALA A 399 21.60 -27.53 -1.05
C ALA A 399 20.83 -26.91 0.12
N VAL A 400 21.33 -27.13 1.34
CA VAL A 400 20.82 -26.45 2.55
C VAL A 400 21.32 -25.00 2.59
N LEU A 401 20.37 -24.06 2.59
CA LEU A 401 20.64 -22.62 2.57
C LEU A 401 20.66 -22.01 3.97
N ALA A 402 19.74 -22.47 4.82
CA ALA A 402 19.63 -22.04 6.21
C ALA A 402 19.04 -23.16 7.08
N THR A 403 19.39 -23.16 8.37
CA THR A 403 18.86 -24.10 9.37
C THR A 403 18.55 -23.35 10.65
N SER A 404 17.38 -23.59 11.24
CA SER A 404 16.97 -22.97 12.49
C SER A 404 17.66 -23.63 13.68
N SER A 405 17.63 -22.96 14.82
CA SER A 405 17.79 -23.65 16.10
C SER A 405 16.68 -24.69 16.28
N ALA A 406 16.99 -25.78 17.00
CA ALA A 406 16.00 -26.79 17.34
C ALA A 406 14.93 -26.24 18.29
N VAL A 407 13.67 -26.48 17.97
CA VAL A 407 12.51 -26.14 18.80
C VAL A 407 12.00 -27.42 19.46
N SER A 408 11.84 -27.42 20.79
CA SER A 408 11.50 -28.63 21.54
C SER A 408 10.03 -28.68 21.91
N PHE A 409 9.39 -29.80 21.61
CA PHE A 409 8.00 -30.07 21.94
C PHE A 409 7.89 -31.25 22.90
N ALA A 410 6.83 -31.26 23.69
CA ALA A 410 6.44 -32.40 24.51
C ALA A 410 5.03 -32.88 24.11
N VAL A 411 4.68 -34.08 24.52
CA VAL A 411 3.31 -34.60 24.47
C VAL A 411 2.73 -34.54 25.89
N GLY A 412 1.51 -34.02 26.04
CA GLY A 412 0.78 -33.92 27.29
C GLY A 412 -0.61 -34.54 27.17
N GLY A 413 -1.24 -34.82 28.31
CA GLY A 413 -2.65 -35.21 28.34
C GLY A 413 -3.61 -34.02 28.14
N ASP A 414 -4.82 -34.31 27.66
CA ASP A 414 -5.88 -33.33 27.41
C ASP A 414 -6.80 -33.09 28.63
N GLU A 415 -6.52 -33.74 29.77
CA GLU A 415 -7.25 -33.59 31.03
C GLU A 415 -6.33 -33.04 32.13
N ILE A 416 -6.78 -31.98 32.82
CA ILE A 416 -6.08 -31.43 33.97
C ILE A 416 -6.39 -32.28 35.20
N ALA A 417 -5.40 -33.05 35.66
CA ALA A 417 -5.49 -33.83 36.90
C ALA A 417 -4.93 -33.11 38.13
N LYS A 418 -4.07 -32.10 37.92
CA LYS A 418 -3.52 -31.29 39.01
C LYS A 418 -3.36 -29.83 38.59
N LEU A 419 -3.89 -28.94 39.43
CA LEU A 419 -3.82 -27.50 39.24
C LEU A 419 -3.12 -26.85 40.44
N SER A 420 -2.30 -25.82 40.20
CA SER A 420 -1.71 -25.01 41.26
C SER A 420 -1.68 -23.53 40.89
N LEU A 421 -2.01 -22.67 41.85
CA LEU A 421 -2.04 -21.23 41.70
C LEU A 421 -0.94 -20.59 42.57
N GLY A 422 -0.24 -19.60 42.05
CA GLY A 422 0.80 -18.89 42.80
C GLY A 422 1.12 -17.51 42.21
N PHE A 423 1.58 -16.60 43.07
CA PHE A 423 2.17 -15.33 42.66
C PHE A 423 3.64 -15.54 42.26
N ASP A 424 4.14 -14.73 41.31
CA ASP A 424 5.55 -14.77 40.90
C ASP A 424 6.52 -14.28 41.99
N LYS A 425 6.01 -13.56 43.00
CA LYS A 425 6.78 -13.08 44.16
C LYS A 425 5.98 -13.18 45.45
N ALA A 426 6.70 -13.37 46.56
CA ALA A 426 6.12 -13.37 47.91
C ALA A 426 5.84 -11.94 48.46
N VAL A 427 6.53 -10.93 47.93
CA VAL A 427 6.40 -9.53 48.35
C VAL A 427 6.51 -8.60 47.13
N TYR A 428 5.59 -7.65 47.02
CA TYR A 428 5.57 -6.59 46.00
C TYR A 428 5.74 -5.20 46.63
N ALA A 429 6.30 -4.25 45.89
CA ALA A 429 6.16 -2.84 46.20
C ALA A 429 4.74 -2.33 45.84
N PRO A 430 4.25 -1.27 46.51
CA PRO A 430 3.00 -0.62 46.12
C PRO A 430 2.99 -0.23 44.63
N GLY A 431 1.97 -0.68 43.87
CA GLY A 431 1.83 -0.41 42.44
C GLY A 431 2.76 -1.22 41.52
N GLU A 432 3.54 -2.17 42.03
CA GLU A 432 4.35 -3.07 41.21
C GLU A 432 3.45 -4.04 40.41
N LYS A 433 3.85 -4.38 39.18
CA LYS A 433 3.15 -5.41 38.40
C LYS A 433 3.36 -6.78 39.05
N ALA A 434 2.27 -7.39 39.50
CA ALA A 434 2.19 -8.74 40.02
C ALA A 434 1.73 -9.71 38.93
N LYS A 435 2.35 -10.89 38.86
CA LYS A 435 1.99 -11.96 37.93
C LYS A 435 1.44 -13.13 38.73
N LEU A 436 0.19 -13.49 38.43
CA LEU A 436 -0.46 -14.69 38.93
C LEU A 436 -0.23 -15.81 37.90
N VAL A 437 0.19 -16.98 38.38
CA VAL A 437 0.58 -18.13 37.56
C VAL A 437 -0.28 -19.31 37.96
N LEU A 438 -1.00 -19.85 36.99
CA LEU A 438 -1.76 -21.08 37.10
C LEU A 438 -1.01 -22.16 36.34
N THR A 439 -0.70 -23.28 37.00
CA THR A 439 0.02 -24.42 36.40
C THR A 439 -0.88 -25.64 36.40
N ALA A 440 -1.10 -26.21 35.23
CA ALA A 440 -1.91 -27.39 34.98
C ALA A 440 -1.03 -28.58 34.58
N LYS A 441 -1.35 -29.74 35.15
CA LYS A 441 -0.69 -31.01 34.88
C LYS A 441 -1.70 -32.12 34.66
N ASP A 442 -1.33 -33.07 33.82
CA ASP A 442 -2.11 -34.29 33.61
C ASP A 442 -1.90 -35.32 34.74
N SER A 443 -2.55 -36.48 34.60
CA SER A 443 -2.52 -37.56 35.58
C SER A 443 -1.15 -38.23 35.72
N ASP A 444 -0.30 -38.12 34.69
CA ASP A 444 1.09 -38.59 34.70
C ASP A 444 2.06 -37.55 35.31
N GLY A 445 1.56 -36.35 35.61
CA GLY A 445 2.31 -35.27 36.27
C GLY A 445 3.12 -34.38 35.33
N PHE A 446 2.92 -34.51 34.02
CA PHE A 446 3.49 -33.65 32.99
C PHE A 446 2.55 -32.47 32.71
N ALA A 447 3.02 -31.49 31.93
CA ALA A 447 2.16 -30.39 31.50
C ALA A 447 1.02 -30.92 30.63
N VAL A 448 -0.18 -30.38 30.80
CA VAL A 448 -1.29 -30.65 29.87
C VAL A 448 -0.97 -30.08 28.48
N ALA A 449 -1.63 -30.61 27.46
CA ALA A 449 -1.54 -30.10 26.10
C ALA A 449 -1.87 -28.60 26.05
N ASP A 450 -1.22 -27.86 25.16
CA ASP A 450 -1.48 -26.45 24.97
C ASP A 450 -2.87 -26.26 24.37
N GLY A 451 -3.61 -25.29 24.89
CA GLY A 451 -5.00 -25.07 24.49
C GLY A 451 -5.81 -24.35 25.57
N THR A 452 -7.10 -24.22 25.31
CA THR A 452 -8.04 -23.55 26.22
C THR A 452 -8.86 -24.57 27.00
N TYR A 453 -8.90 -24.39 28.32
CA TYR A 453 -9.55 -25.31 29.25
C TYR A 453 -10.59 -24.57 30.09
N GLN A 454 -11.75 -25.19 30.31
CA GLN A 454 -12.76 -24.64 31.19
C GLN A 454 -12.39 -24.94 32.65
N VAL A 455 -11.67 -24.00 33.28
CA VAL A 455 -11.14 -24.17 34.64
C VAL A 455 -12.06 -23.60 35.71
N PHE A 456 -12.61 -22.42 35.48
CA PHE A 456 -13.45 -21.70 36.45
C PHE A 456 -14.92 -21.72 36.02
N ALA A 457 -15.85 -21.55 36.95
CA ALA A 457 -17.27 -21.58 36.65
C ALA A 457 -17.67 -20.38 35.75
N ALA A 458 -18.61 -20.63 34.84
CA ALA A 458 -19.28 -19.57 34.10
C ALA A 458 -20.26 -18.81 35.03
N ASP A 459 -20.29 -17.49 34.92
CA ASP A 459 -21.33 -16.61 35.49
C ASP A 459 -22.16 -16.07 34.32
N GLY A 460 -23.28 -16.73 34.03
CA GLY A 460 -24.03 -16.53 32.79
C GLY A 460 -23.22 -17.02 31.58
N ASP A 461 -23.05 -16.17 30.57
CA ASP A 461 -22.31 -16.50 29.34
C ASP A 461 -20.80 -16.19 29.44
N ALA A 462 -20.31 -15.65 30.56
CA ALA A 462 -18.91 -15.24 30.77
C ALA A 462 -18.20 -16.11 31.82
N PHE A 463 -16.87 -16.24 31.73
CA PHE A 463 -16.07 -16.87 32.78
C PHE A 463 -15.68 -15.84 33.86
N ALA A 464 -16.16 -16.04 35.09
CA ALA A 464 -15.95 -15.10 36.20
C ALA A 464 -14.47 -14.98 36.63
N GLY A 465 -13.63 -15.97 36.30
CA GLY A 465 -12.23 -16.01 36.70
C GLY A 465 -12.07 -16.12 38.22
N LEU A 466 -10.96 -15.58 38.74
CA LEU A 466 -10.66 -15.55 40.16
C LEU A 466 -11.11 -14.23 40.82
N SER A 467 -11.52 -14.32 42.08
CA SER A 467 -11.71 -13.16 42.95
C SER A 467 -10.37 -12.73 43.56
N ALA A 468 -10.10 -11.42 43.58
CA ALA A 468 -8.98 -10.84 44.29
C ALA A 468 -9.44 -10.15 45.58
N SER A 469 -8.64 -10.20 46.64
CA SER A 469 -8.92 -9.51 47.92
C SER A 469 -8.81 -7.98 47.85
N PHE A 470 -8.69 -7.42 46.64
CA PHE A 470 -8.51 -6.01 46.34
C PHE A 470 -9.07 -5.72 44.94
N ALA A 471 -9.31 -4.43 44.66
CA ALA A 471 -9.83 -4.02 43.36
C ALA A 471 -8.80 -4.21 42.24
N THR A 472 -9.20 -4.93 41.20
CA THR A 472 -8.47 -5.10 39.94
C THR A 472 -9.25 -4.47 38.79
N THR A 473 -8.58 -4.20 37.68
CA THR A 473 -9.23 -3.70 36.46
C THR A 473 -10.02 -4.80 35.73
N SER A 474 -9.60 -6.05 35.90
CA SER A 474 -10.25 -7.27 35.40
C SER A 474 -9.98 -8.40 36.39
N ALA A 475 -10.89 -9.37 36.45
CA ALA A 475 -10.68 -10.56 37.26
C ALA A 475 -9.56 -11.43 36.63
N PRO A 476 -8.61 -11.96 37.41
CA PRO A 476 -7.58 -12.83 36.85
C PRO A 476 -8.20 -14.06 36.18
N PHE A 477 -7.76 -14.36 34.95
CA PHE A 477 -8.27 -15.47 34.14
C PHE A 477 -9.76 -15.40 33.79
N SER A 478 -10.39 -14.22 33.90
CA SER A 478 -11.72 -14.01 33.32
C SER A 478 -11.63 -13.91 31.81
N TYR A 479 -12.66 -14.39 31.11
CA TYR A 479 -12.82 -14.24 29.67
C TYR A 479 -14.21 -13.66 29.38
N ALA A 480 -14.32 -12.84 28.32
CA ALA A 480 -15.59 -12.23 27.95
C ALA A 480 -16.59 -13.32 27.50
N ALA A 481 -17.89 -13.04 27.63
CA ALA A 481 -18.89 -13.88 27.01
C ALA A 481 -18.72 -13.83 25.48
N GLU A 482 -18.58 -14.98 24.84
CA GLU A 482 -18.78 -15.08 23.39
C GLU A 482 -20.26 -15.37 23.10
N GLU A 483 -20.76 -14.96 21.93
CA GLU A 483 -22.16 -15.22 21.52
C GLU A 483 -22.43 -16.72 21.32
N ASP A 484 -21.38 -17.55 21.22
CA ASP A 484 -21.47 -19.01 21.12
C ASP A 484 -20.52 -19.69 22.13
N PRO A 485 -21.02 -20.36 23.18
CA PRO A 485 -20.20 -21.02 24.20
C PRO A 485 -19.50 -22.31 23.73
N GLY A 486 -19.61 -22.67 22.45
CA GLY A 486 -19.12 -23.92 21.88
C GLY A 486 -17.60 -23.99 21.62
N ASP A 487 -16.98 -22.90 21.16
CA ASP A 487 -15.62 -22.96 20.64
C ASP A 487 -14.72 -21.91 21.33
N GLY A 488 -13.73 -22.36 22.11
CA GLY A 488 -12.60 -21.52 22.52
C GLY A 488 -12.73 -20.69 23.81
N THR A 489 -13.79 -20.83 24.60
CA THR A 489 -13.95 -20.08 25.85
C THR A 489 -13.33 -20.80 27.06
N GLY A 490 -12.46 -20.11 27.83
CA GLY A 490 -11.81 -20.68 29.02
C GLY A 490 -10.45 -20.05 29.37
N THR A 491 -9.62 -20.78 30.10
CA THR A 491 -8.23 -20.39 30.41
C THR A 491 -7.24 -21.07 29.47
N SER A 492 -6.48 -20.28 28.71
CA SER A 492 -5.46 -20.79 27.79
C SER A 492 -4.16 -21.13 28.52
N PHE A 493 -3.67 -22.35 28.33
CA PHE A 493 -2.38 -22.82 28.84
C PHE A 493 -1.38 -23.02 27.71
N ILE A 494 -0.16 -22.54 27.93
CA ILE A 494 1.01 -22.82 27.07
C ILE A 494 2.10 -23.42 27.93
N GLY A 495 2.56 -24.63 27.59
CA GLY A 495 3.43 -25.43 28.45
C GLY A 495 2.80 -25.83 29.76
N GLY A 496 1.46 -26.02 29.79
CA GLY A 496 0.70 -26.23 31.03
C GLY A 496 0.71 -25.03 31.97
N VAL A 497 0.99 -23.82 31.47
CA VAL A 497 1.01 -22.60 32.29
C VAL A 497 0.10 -21.53 31.68
N ALA A 498 -0.77 -20.96 32.50
CA ALA A 498 -1.55 -19.76 32.21
C ALA A 498 -1.08 -18.63 33.14
N THR A 499 -1.08 -17.39 32.66
CA THR A 499 -0.62 -16.25 33.47
C THR A 499 -1.55 -15.06 33.35
N SER A 500 -1.85 -14.41 34.47
CA SER A 500 -2.58 -13.15 34.52
C SER A 500 -1.71 -12.08 35.20
N SER A 501 -1.86 -10.83 34.76
CA SER A 501 -1.11 -9.70 35.31
C SER A 501 -2.05 -8.70 35.96
N MET A 502 -1.68 -8.21 37.14
CA MET A 502 -2.38 -7.18 37.88
C MET A 502 -1.38 -6.22 38.53
N PHE A 503 -1.82 -5.06 38.99
CA PHE A 503 -0.97 -4.18 39.80
C PHE A 503 -1.23 -4.41 41.28
N ALA A 504 -0.17 -4.53 42.07
CA ALA A 504 -0.25 -4.60 43.52
C ALA A 504 -0.91 -3.33 44.09
N PRO A 505 -1.79 -3.44 45.11
CA PRO A 505 -2.39 -2.28 45.78
C PRO A 505 -1.38 -1.23 46.23
N LEU A 506 -1.83 0.02 46.32
CA LEU A 506 -0.99 1.10 46.86
C LEU A 506 -0.83 1.04 48.39
N VAL A 507 -1.67 0.24 49.06
CA VAL A 507 -1.66 0.04 50.51
C VAL A 507 -1.02 -1.31 50.82
N GLY A 508 -0.08 -1.33 51.77
CA GLY A 508 0.57 -2.55 52.22
C GLY A 508 -0.40 -3.50 52.93
N GLY A 509 -0.22 -4.81 52.72
CA GLY A 509 -1.11 -5.84 53.28
C GLY A 509 -1.06 -7.15 52.49
N PRO A 510 -1.75 -8.20 52.97
CA PRO A 510 -1.90 -9.42 52.21
C PRO A 510 -2.73 -9.16 50.95
N ILE A 511 -2.34 -9.82 49.88
CA ILE A 511 -3.13 -9.94 48.67
C ILE A 511 -3.45 -11.42 48.46
N VAL A 512 -4.70 -11.73 48.20
CA VAL A 512 -5.20 -13.09 47.99
C VAL A 512 -5.94 -13.14 46.67
N ALA A 513 -5.71 -14.19 45.88
CA ALA A 513 -6.51 -14.54 44.72
C ALA A 513 -7.10 -15.93 44.95
N SER A 514 -8.42 -16.08 44.84
CA SER A 514 -9.11 -17.34 45.08
C SER A 514 -10.32 -17.54 44.17
N GLY A 515 -10.74 -18.80 44.03
CA GLY A 515 -11.91 -19.18 43.28
C GLY A 515 -12.20 -20.68 43.41
N THR A 516 -13.35 -21.09 42.91
CA THR A 516 -13.78 -22.50 42.88
C THR A 516 -13.68 -23.02 41.46
N LEU A 517 -13.12 -24.21 41.29
CA LEU A 517 -13.02 -24.86 39.99
C LEU A 517 -14.40 -25.31 39.51
N THR A 518 -14.62 -25.25 38.21
CA THR A 518 -15.88 -25.72 37.61
C THR A 518 -15.96 -27.25 37.60
N THR A 519 -17.09 -27.77 37.15
CA THR A 519 -17.24 -29.15 36.70
C THR A 519 -17.13 -29.17 35.17
N SER A 520 -16.09 -29.77 34.62
CA SER A 520 -15.87 -29.81 33.16
C SER A 520 -15.12 -31.08 32.76
N GLY A 521 -15.32 -31.56 31.53
CA GLY A 521 -14.51 -32.64 30.96
C GLY A 521 -13.02 -32.28 30.79
N SER A 522 -12.68 -30.99 30.86
CA SER A 522 -11.29 -30.50 30.91
C SER A 522 -10.58 -30.81 32.23
N LEU A 523 -11.31 -31.11 33.29
CA LEU A 523 -10.79 -31.32 34.64
C LEU A 523 -11.05 -32.77 35.08
N ALA A 524 -10.08 -33.38 35.74
CA ALA A 524 -10.30 -34.65 36.40
C ALA A 524 -11.36 -34.48 37.51
N THR A 525 -12.22 -35.49 37.69
CA THR A 525 -13.31 -35.48 38.68
C THR A 525 -12.85 -35.17 40.11
N ALA A 526 -11.58 -35.42 40.44
CA ALA A 526 -11.00 -35.10 41.75
C ALA A 526 -10.83 -33.58 42.00
N LEU A 527 -10.86 -32.75 40.95
CA LEU A 527 -10.74 -31.29 41.01
C LEU A 527 -12.10 -30.59 40.97
N ASP A 528 -13.17 -31.29 40.59
CA ASP A 528 -14.52 -30.73 40.44
C ASP A 528 -14.97 -30.00 41.71
N GLY A 529 -15.31 -28.71 41.58
CA GLY A 529 -15.84 -27.90 42.67
C GLY A 529 -14.85 -27.64 43.81
N THR A 530 -13.56 -27.92 43.63
CA THR A 530 -12.54 -27.63 44.66
C THR A 530 -12.15 -26.16 44.66
N ASP A 531 -11.81 -25.63 45.84
CA ASP A 531 -11.32 -24.26 45.97
C ASP A 531 -9.81 -24.19 45.72
N ILE A 532 -9.37 -23.12 45.05
CA ILE A 532 -7.96 -22.80 44.85
C ILE A 532 -7.67 -21.39 45.37
N GLU A 533 -6.51 -21.21 46.00
CA GLU A 533 -6.09 -19.93 46.57
C GLU A 533 -4.57 -19.74 46.41
N ALA A 534 -4.17 -18.49 46.17
CA ALA A 534 -2.79 -18.04 46.32
C ALA A 534 -2.74 -16.73 47.10
N SER A 535 -1.69 -16.55 47.89
CA SER A 535 -1.46 -15.31 48.64
C SER A 535 -0.05 -14.77 48.44
N SER A 536 0.08 -13.45 48.53
CA SER A 536 1.32 -12.69 48.56
C SER A 536 1.13 -11.46 49.45
N THR A 537 2.12 -10.57 49.52
CA THR A 537 2.04 -9.37 50.34
C THR A 537 2.53 -8.13 49.60
N VAL A 538 1.89 -6.99 49.85
CA VAL A 538 2.44 -5.67 49.49
C VAL A 538 3.19 -5.12 50.68
N SER A 539 4.45 -4.76 50.46
CA SER A 539 5.29 -4.15 51.49
C SER A 539 4.67 -2.86 52.02
N THR A 540 4.69 -2.68 53.33
CA THR A 540 4.21 -1.47 54.02
C THR A 540 5.19 -0.30 53.91
N SER A 541 6.37 -0.50 53.31
CA SER A 541 7.51 0.42 53.36
C SER A 541 7.91 1.07 52.02
N GLY A 542 7.29 0.69 50.90
CA GLY A 542 7.83 0.99 49.57
C GLY A 542 7.76 2.45 49.07
N GLY A 543 6.80 3.26 49.54
CA GLY A 543 6.64 4.64 49.06
C GLY A 543 7.06 5.69 50.09
N THR A 544 6.28 5.81 51.15
CA THR A 544 6.29 7.00 52.00
C THR A 544 7.45 7.01 53.00
N ALA A 545 7.78 5.89 53.65
CA ALA A 545 8.81 5.86 54.69
C ALA A 545 10.25 6.06 54.13
N ALA A 546 10.55 5.45 52.98
CA ALA A 546 11.81 5.63 52.29
C ALA A 546 11.95 7.06 51.73
N GLN A 547 10.88 7.62 51.14
CA GLN A 547 10.85 9.01 50.69
C GLN A 547 10.99 10.00 51.85
N ILE A 548 10.31 9.78 52.99
CA ILE A 548 10.47 10.56 54.22
C ILE A 548 11.91 10.50 54.71
N THR A 549 12.51 9.30 54.75
CA THR A 549 13.91 9.14 55.19
C THR A 549 14.87 9.87 54.24
N SER A 550 14.65 9.78 52.92
CA SER A 550 15.44 10.51 51.93
C SER A 550 15.25 12.02 52.06
N LEU A 551 14.03 12.50 52.33
CA LEU A 551 13.72 13.91 52.50
C LEU A 551 14.36 14.46 53.78
N LEU A 552 14.29 13.72 54.89
CA LEU A 552 14.96 14.05 56.15
C LEU A 552 16.48 14.17 55.97
N LYS A 553 17.11 13.27 55.20
CA LYS A 553 18.53 13.38 54.85
C LYS A 553 18.85 14.67 54.07
N LYS A 554 18.02 15.01 53.08
CA LYS A 554 18.17 16.25 52.28
C LYS A 554 17.98 17.50 53.14
N ILE A 555 16.97 17.52 54.01
CA ILE A 555 16.73 18.62 54.97
C ILE A 555 17.95 18.80 55.87
N ASN A 556 18.47 17.73 56.49
CA ASN A 556 19.64 17.81 57.35
C ASN A 556 20.90 18.30 56.62
N ALA A 557 21.08 17.92 55.36
CA ALA A 557 22.18 18.42 54.54
C ALA A 557 22.03 19.92 54.23
N LEU A 558 20.82 20.37 53.91
CA LEU A 558 20.51 21.77 53.69
C LEU A 558 20.72 22.61 54.96
N THR A 559 20.26 22.14 56.13
CA THR A 559 20.50 22.80 57.42
C THR A 559 22.00 23.00 57.68
N LYS A 560 22.83 21.98 57.40
CA LYS A 560 24.30 22.10 57.51
C LYS A 560 24.88 23.12 56.52
N LEU A 561 24.33 23.21 55.32
CA LEU A 561 24.79 24.18 54.31
C LEU A 561 24.42 25.62 54.71
N ILE A 562 23.18 25.84 55.17
CA ILE A 562 22.72 27.13 55.67
C ILE A 562 23.61 27.61 56.82
N ALA A 563 23.90 26.74 57.81
CA ALA A 563 24.80 27.08 58.91
C ALA A 563 26.21 27.48 58.43
N LYS A 564 26.74 26.84 57.38
CA LYS A 564 28.02 27.23 56.76
C LYS A 564 27.95 28.59 56.08
N ILE A 565 26.84 28.93 55.43
CA ILE A 565 26.63 30.23 54.77
C ILE A 565 26.50 31.34 55.82
N GLN A 566 25.65 31.15 56.84
CA GLN A 566 25.49 32.11 57.94
C GLN A 566 26.84 32.43 58.61
N LYS A 567 27.65 31.40 58.88
CA LYS A 567 29.00 31.55 59.42
C LYS A 567 29.92 32.38 58.50
N LYS A 568 29.84 32.21 57.18
CA LYS A 568 30.64 32.99 56.22
C LYS A 568 30.19 34.45 56.11
N LEU A 569 28.90 34.72 56.27
CA LEU A 569 28.32 36.06 56.16
C LEU A 569 28.34 36.85 57.48
N GLY A 570 28.76 36.24 58.59
CA GLY A 570 28.75 36.87 59.91
C GLY A 570 27.34 37.10 60.48
N ILE A 571 26.34 36.43 59.90
CA ILE A 571 24.95 36.46 60.35
C ILE A 571 24.85 35.43 61.48
N LYS A 572 24.54 35.90 62.70
CA LYS A 572 24.35 35.04 63.88
C LYS A 572 22.93 34.50 63.98
#